data_AF-A0A932TG61-F1
#
_entry.id   AF-A0A932TG61-F1
#
_cell.length_a   1.000
_cell.length_b   1.000
_cell.length_c   1.000
_cell.angle_alpha   90.00
_cell.angle_beta   90.00
_cell.angle_gamma   90.00
#
_symmetry.space_group_name_H-M   'P 1'
#
loop_
_entity.id
_entity.type
_entity.pdbx_description
1 polymer ?
#
loop_
_entity_poly.entity_id
_entity_poly.type
_entity_poly.pdbx_seq_one_letter_code
_entity_poly.pdbx_strand_id
1 'polypeptide(L)'
;MPPILLLIGLLVGSQSPSPTVGVVDAPAIHRWLADVGVESRRLSGEQLSAASLQGLTLVVVPLSAVRTQAAAEALADFAAQKGRLLGLYWGVLRREPEPGRDPLCTLAPAFGIRPIGWRAAAPQPIRIVDPNPGWLPYGGATASLASPMTAVVVPLEGAVVLARWGAAEDAAPAAVLRGACLYLPAHLLLPRNADRPETRDLFFWALQRLEPRVGRPALARERLRVTAELVDLAEDAVDKQPDKHHLLARVEDARLNLLMGRAHSQPGEWDIALRAADRARLLATQVLELTRPE
;
A
#
# COMPACT_ATOMS: atom_id res chain seq x y z
N MET A 1 28.15 39.80 -42.61
CA MET A 1 27.98 38.94 -41.42
C MET A 1 26.50 38.92 -41.06
N PRO A 2 25.80 37.79 -41.13
CA PRO A 2 24.40 37.74 -40.73
C PRO A 2 24.29 37.57 -39.19
N PRO A 3 23.23 38.09 -38.55
CA PRO A 3 22.97 37.85 -37.14
C PRO A 3 22.44 36.43 -36.93
N ILE A 4 23.06 35.70 -36.00
CA ILE A 4 22.59 34.42 -35.49
C ILE A 4 21.37 34.71 -34.59
N LEU A 5 20.18 34.36 -35.08
CA LEU A 5 18.97 34.29 -34.27
C LEU A 5 19.08 33.07 -33.33
N LEU A 6 19.29 33.34 -32.05
CA LEU A 6 19.27 32.34 -30.99
C LEU A 6 17.80 31.96 -30.74
N LEU A 7 17.36 30.88 -31.37
CA LEU A 7 16.07 30.25 -31.10
C LEU A 7 16.16 29.59 -29.71
N ILE A 8 15.72 30.31 -28.67
CA ILE A 8 15.45 29.73 -27.35
C ILE A 8 14.23 28.84 -27.52
N GLY A 9 14.48 27.56 -27.79
CA GLY A 9 13.48 26.52 -27.79
C GLY A 9 12.85 26.42 -26.41
N LEU A 10 11.59 26.86 -26.31
CA LEU A 10 10.66 26.54 -25.24
C LEU A 10 10.61 25.02 -25.05
N LEU A 11 11.39 24.48 -24.12
CA LEU A 11 11.08 23.23 -23.45
C LEU A 11 9.97 23.55 -22.44
N VAL A 12 8.74 23.71 -22.93
CA VAL A 12 7.55 23.46 -22.11
C VAL A 12 7.59 21.97 -21.81
N GLY A 13 8.29 21.61 -20.74
CA GLY A 13 8.20 20.28 -20.16
C GLY A 13 6.71 20.05 -19.91
N SER A 14 6.13 19.12 -20.66
CA SER A 14 4.79 18.63 -20.41
C SER A 14 4.79 18.01 -19.01
N GLN A 15 4.51 18.81 -17.98
CA GLN A 15 4.21 18.29 -16.66
C GLN A 15 2.93 17.48 -16.84
N SER A 16 3.09 16.16 -16.96
CA SER A 16 1.94 15.26 -16.91
C SER A 16 1.18 15.60 -15.63
N PRO A 17 -0.16 15.78 -15.69
CA PRO A 17 -0.92 16.14 -14.52
C PRO A 17 -0.62 15.13 -13.42
N SER A 18 -0.27 15.64 -12.23
CA SER A 18 0.01 14.80 -11.06
C SER A 18 -1.16 13.83 -10.86
N PRO A 19 -0.90 12.51 -10.75
CA PRO A 19 -1.95 11.52 -10.55
C PRO A 19 -2.78 11.90 -9.31
N THR A 20 -4.07 12.13 -9.51
CA THR A 20 -4.96 12.59 -8.45
C THR A 20 -5.61 11.37 -7.77
N VAL A 21 -5.36 11.21 -6.47
CA VAL A 21 -5.87 10.09 -5.67
C VAL A 21 -7.14 10.49 -4.95
N GLY A 22 -8.23 9.76 -5.14
CA GLY A 22 -9.45 9.86 -4.33
C GLY A 22 -9.43 8.86 -3.17
N VAL A 23 -9.88 9.29 -1.99
CA VAL A 23 -10.00 8.43 -0.80
C VAL A 23 -11.43 8.50 -0.28
N VAL A 24 -12.14 7.37 -0.31
CA VAL A 24 -13.54 7.27 0.11
C VAL A 24 -13.63 6.92 1.60
N ASP A 25 -14.24 7.78 2.41
CA ASP A 25 -14.58 7.54 3.83
C ASP A 25 -13.49 6.86 4.68
N ALA A 26 -12.22 7.15 4.41
CA ALA A 26 -11.09 6.55 5.09
C ALA A 26 -10.10 7.62 5.60
N PRO A 27 -10.41 8.32 6.71
CA PRO A 27 -9.56 9.38 7.24
C PRO A 27 -8.12 8.93 7.54
N ALA A 28 -7.95 7.69 8.00
CA ALA A 28 -6.62 7.12 8.25
C ALA A 28 -5.78 7.00 6.97
N ILE A 29 -6.36 6.52 5.86
CA ILE A 29 -5.67 6.44 4.57
C ILE A 29 -5.26 7.83 4.08
N HIS A 30 -6.17 8.80 4.16
CA HIS A 30 -5.88 10.16 3.76
C HIS A 30 -4.74 10.77 4.58
N ARG A 31 -4.69 10.50 5.90
CA ARG A 31 -3.55 10.86 6.75
C ARG A 31 -2.26 10.17 6.31
N TRP A 32 -2.27 8.85 6.08
CA TRP A 32 -1.07 8.13 5.66
C TRP A 32 -0.50 8.68 4.35
N LEU A 33 -1.36 8.98 3.38
CA LEU A 33 -0.95 9.60 2.10
C LEU A 33 -0.33 10.98 2.34
N ALA A 34 -0.92 11.81 3.20
CA ALA A 34 -0.38 13.12 3.55
C ALA A 34 0.99 13.02 4.25
N ASP A 35 1.16 12.07 5.18
CA ASP A 35 2.44 11.83 5.90
C ASP A 35 3.61 11.56 4.93
N VAL A 36 3.32 10.97 3.77
CA VAL A 36 4.32 10.68 2.73
C VAL A 36 4.28 11.66 1.56
N GLY A 37 3.60 12.79 1.70
CA GLY A 37 3.55 13.87 0.71
C GLY A 37 2.77 13.50 -0.56
N VAL A 38 1.75 12.66 -0.45
CA VAL A 38 0.80 12.37 -1.54
C VAL A 38 -0.48 13.15 -1.31
N GLU A 39 -0.78 14.08 -2.22
CA GLU A 39 -2.04 14.79 -2.23
C GLU A 39 -3.20 13.84 -2.56
N SER A 40 -4.31 13.98 -1.82
CA SER A 40 -5.50 13.20 -2.09
C SER A 40 -6.77 13.97 -1.81
N ARG A 41 -7.81 13.68 -2.60
CA ARG A 41 -9.16 14.24 -2.46
C ARG A 41 -9.99 13.31 -1.58
N ARG A 42 -10.63 13.86 -0.54
CA ARG A 42 -11.61 13.12 0.25
C ARG A 42 -12.91 13.00 -0.52
N LEU A 43 -13.49 11.81 -0.52
CA LEU A 43 -14.76 11.48 -1.15
C LEU A 43 -15.69 10.85 -0.10
N SER A 44 -16.98 11.07 -0.25
CA SER A 44 -18.02 10.38 0.52
C SER A 44 -18.58 9.22 -0.28
N GLY A 45 -18.66 8.04 0.31
CA GLY A 45 -19.23 6.84 -0.28
C GLY A 45 -20.70 6.98 -0.65
N GLU A 46 -21.45 7.79 0.11
CA GLU A 46 -22.86 8.10 -0.16
C GLU A 46 -23.05 9.02 -1.38
N GLN A 47 -22.05 9.86 -1.68
CA GLN A 47 -22.11 10.87 -2.74
C GLN A 47 -21.27 10.49 -3.97
N LEU A 48 -20.79 9.25 -4.03
CA LEU A 48 -20.04 8.73 -5.16
C LEU A 48 -20.89 8.77 -6.44
N SER A 49 -20.35 9.44 -7.44
CA SER A 49 -20.95 9.66 -8.76
C SER A 49 -19.85 9.89 -9.80
N ALA A 50 -20.17 9.73 -11.10
CA ALA A 50 -19.22 10.01 -12.18
C ALA A 50 -18.60 11.42 -12.07
N ALA A 51 -19.40 12.43 -11.71
CA ALA A 51 -18.92 13.80 -11.50
C ALA A 51 -17.90 13.91 -10.35
N SER A 52 -18.14 13.21 -9.24
CA SER A 52 -17.20 13.21 -8.11
C SER A 52 -15.86 12.54 -8.43
N LEU A 53 -15.85 11.60 -9.40
CA LEU A 53 -14.68 10.84 -9.82
C LEU A 53 -13.89 11.52 -10.95
N GLN A 54 -14.42 12.59 -11.53
CA GLN A 54 -13.79 13.30 -12.64
C GLN A 54 -12.40 13.82 -12.25
N GLY A 55 -11.41 13.57 -13.12
CA GLY A 55 -10.03 14.00 -12.94
C GLY A 55 -9.18 13.10 -12.01
N LEU A 56 -9.78 12.09 -11.38
CA LEU A 56 -9.04 11.12 -10.57
C LEU A 56 -8.37 10.08 -11.47
N THR A 57 -7.17 9.64 -11.09
CA THR A 57 -6.48 8.52 -11.75
C THR A 57 -6.59 7.24 -10.93
N LEU A 58 -6.80 7.37 -9.63
CA LEU A 58 -6.88 6.28 -8.67
C LEU A 58 -7.91 6.61 -7.59
N VAL A 59 -8.70 5.61 -7.19
CA VAL A 59 -9.59 5.68 -6.03
C VAL A 59 -9.25 4.57 -5.05
N VAL A 60 -9.00 4.94 -3.80
CA VAL A 60 -8.92 4.03 -2.66
C VAL A 60 -10.28 3.98 -1.98
N VAL A 61 -10.87 2.80 -1.90
CA VAL A 61 -12.23 2.60 -1.41
C VAL A 61 -12.30 1.45 -0.42
N PRO A 62 -12.57 1.71 0.87
CA PRO A 62 -13.13 0.70 1.75
C PRO A 62 -14.47 0.27 1.15
N LEU A 63 -14.58 -0.99 0.73
CA LEU A 63 -15.80 -1.47 0.07
C LEU A 63 -17.00 -1.38 1.02
N SER A 64 -16.78 -1.50 2.32
CA SER A 64 -17.83 -1.23 3.31
C SER A 64 -18.39 0.21 3.28
N ALA A 65 -17.74 1.18 2.65
CA ALA A 65 -18.25 2.54 2.47
C ALA A 65 -19.20 2.68 1.27
N VAL A 66 -19.23 1.71 0.35
CA VAL A 66 -20.12 1.74 -0.82
C VAL A 66 -21.49 1.22 -0.40
N ARG A 67 -22.44 2.14 -0.17
CA ARG A 67 -23.77 1.82 0.38
C ARG A 67 -24.89 1.78 -0.65
N THR A 68 -24.68 2.31 -1.85
CA THR A 68 -25.72 2.44 -2.88
C THR A 68 -25.29 1.77 -4.17
N GLN A 69 -26.27 1.26 -4.92
CA GLN A 69 -26.05 0.65 -6.23
C GLN A 69 -25.42 1.65 -7.21
N ALA A 70 -25.89 2.90 -7.21
CA ALA A 70 -25.35 3.96 -8.06
C ALA A 70 -23.86 4.25 -7.77
N ALA A 71 -23.44 4.22 -6.50
CA ALA A 71 -22.03 4.39 -6.14
C ALA A 71 -21.17 3.23 -6.65
N ALA A 72 -21.67 1.99 -6.54
CA ALA A 72 -21.01 0.81 -7.07
C ALA A 72 -20.86 0.86 -8.60
N GLU A 73 -21.92 1.26 -9.31
CA GLU A 73 -21.91 1.44 -10.76
C GLU A 73 -20.93 2.54 -11.20
N ALA A 74 -20.94 3.69 -10.53
CA ALA A 74 -20.00 4.79 -10.83
C ALA A 74 -18.53 4.36 -10.68
N LEU A 75 -18.21 3.57 -9.65
CA LEU A 75 -16.87 3.02 -9.46
C LEU A 75 -16.53 1.95 -10.52
N ALA A 76 -17.48 1.09 -10.88
CA ALA A 76 -17.28 0.09 -11.94
C ALA A 76 -17.03 0.76 -13.30
N ASP A 77 -17.81 1.79 -13.64
CA ASP A 77 -17.66 2.59 -14.85
C ASP A 77 -16.32 3.33 -14.87
N PHE A 78 -15.91 3.90 -13.75
CA PHE A 78 -14.59 4.51 -13.60
C PHE A 78 -13.46 3.52 -13.91
N ALA A 79 -13.54 2.30 -13.37
CA ALA A 79 -12.57 1.25 -13.70
C ALA A 79 -12.59 0.84 -15.18
N ALA A 80 -13.78 0.72 -15.78
CA ALA A 80 -13.95 0.44 -17.20
C ALA A 80 -13.35 1.54 -18.10
N GLN A 81 -13.35 2.79 -17.63
CA GLN A 81 -12.75 3.95 -18.28
C GLN A 81 -11.26 4.13 -17.98
N LYS A 82 -10.55 3.05 -17.63
CA LYS A 82 -9.11 3.02 -17.27
C LYS A 82 -8.75 3.71 -15.95
N GLY A 83 -9.74 4.05 -15.14
CA GLY A 83 -9.51 4.42 -13.75
C GLY A 83 -8.95 3.23 -12.95
N ARG A 84 -8.21 3.53 -11.89
CA ARG A 84 -7.63 2.51 -11.01
C ARG A 84 -8.40 2.41 -9.69
N LEU A 85 -8.68 1.21 -9.23
CA LEU A 85 -9.35 0.98 -7.94
C LEU A 85 -8.49 0.18 -6.98
N LEU A 86 -8.25 0.72 -5.78
CA LEU A 86 -7.74 -0.02 -4.64
C LEU A 86 -8.89 -0.28 -3.67
N GLY A 87 -9.45 -1.48 -3.74
CA GLY A 87 -10.50 -1.95 -2.85
C GLY A 87 -9.89 -2.46 -1.55
N LEU A 88 -10.28 -1.87 -0.43
CA LEU A 88 -9.91 -2.34 0.90
C LEU A 88 -11.15 -2.97 1.54
N TYR A 89 -11.00 -4.09 2.23
CA TYR A 89 -11.97 -4.65 3.18
C TYR A 89 -13.47 -4.52 2.81
N TRP A 90 -14.08 -5.67 2.56
CA TRP A 90 -15.47 -5.75 2.11
C TRP A 90 -16.54 -5.39 3.16
N GLY A 91 -16.24 -5.34 4.45
CA GLY A 91 -17.27 -5.13 5.50
C GLY A 91 -17.52 -6.39 6.32
N VAL A 92 -18.57 -6.45 7.13
CA VAL A 92 -19.09 -7.73 7.63
C VAL A 92 -20.36 -7.94 6.84
N LEU A 93 -20.43 -8.97 5.99
CA LEU A 93 -21.72 -9.31 5.40
C LEU A 93 -22.62 -9.79 6.54
N ARG A 94 -23.66 -9.01 6.84
CA ARG A 94 -24.67 -9.37 7.83
C ARG A 94 -25.65 -10.43 7.30
N ARG A 95 -25.65 -10.69 5.98
CA ARG A 95 -26.43 -11.73 5.28
C ARG A 95 -25.69 -12.20 4.03
N GLU A 96 -26.00 -13.39 3.54
CA GLU A 96 -25.58 -13.81 2.19
C GLU A 96 -25.96 -12.71 1.20
N PRO A 97 -25.02 -12.25 0.36
CA PRO A 97 -25.29 -11.15 -0.52
C PRO A 97 -26.28 -11.61 -1.60
N GLU A 98 -27.49 -11.04 -1.60
CA GLU A 98 -28.48 -11.27 -2.66
C GLU A 98 -27.98 -10.60 -3.95
N PRO A 99 -27.72 -11.36 -5.03
CA PRO A 99 -27.33 -10.78 -6.31
C PRO A 99 -28.35 -9.75 -6.78
N GLY A 100 -27.90 -8.54 -7.15
CA GLY A 100 -28.76 -7.45 -7.59
C GLY A 100 -29.35 -6.57 -6.50
N ARG A 101 -29.07 -6.84 -5.22
CA ARG A 101 -29.45 -5.97 -4.09
C ARG A 101 -28.28 -5.47 -3.26
N ASP A 102 -27.17 -6.22 -3.23
CA ASP A 102 -25.94 -5.78 -2.57
C ASP A 102 -25.04 -5.03 -3.58
N PRO A 103 -24.78 -3.72 -3.39
CA PRO A 103 -23.90 -2.94 -4.25
C PRO A 103 -22.49 -3.55 -4.40
N LEU A 104 -22.03 -4.29 -3.39
CA LEU A 104 -20.71 -4.90 -3.42
C LEU A 104 -20.64 -6.06 -4.41
N CYS A 105 -21.74 -6.78 -4.64
CA CYS A 105 -21.81 -7.80 -5.70
C CYS A 105 -21.59 -7.20 -7.10
N THR A 106 -21.97 -5.95 -7.33
CA THR A 106 -21.69 -5.24 -8.58
C THR A 106 -20.21 -4.92 -8.74
N LEU A 107 -19.50 -4.64 -7.64
CA LEU A 107 -18.06 -4.31 -7.66
C LEU A 107 -17.14 -5.53 -7.66
N ALA A 108 -17.56 -6.67 -7.10
CA ALA A 108 -16.75 -7.90 -7.04
C ALA A 108 -16.09 -8.26 -8.38
N PRO A 109 -16.84 -8.31 -9.50
CA PRO A 109 -16.26 -8.64 -10.80
C PRO A 109 -15.17 -7.68 -11.25
N ALA A 110 -15.30 -6.38 -10.97
CA ALA A 110 -14.29 -5.38 -11.31
C ALA A 110 -12.95 -5.67 -10.62
N PHE A 111 -12.98 -6.12 -9.37
CA PHE A 111 -11.80 -6.58 -8.62
C PHE A 111 -11.36 -8.02 -8.95
N GLY A 112 -12.09 -8.72 -9.81
CA GLY A 112 -11.78 -10.10 -10.16
C GLY A 112 -11.95 -11.08 -9.02
N ILE A 113 -12.93 -10.84 -8.14
CA ILE A 113 -13.19 -11.70 -6.99
C ILE A 113 -14.65 -12.10 -6.88
N ARG A 114 -14.89 -13.22 -6.22
CA ARG A 114 -16.20 -13.64 -5.71
C ARG A 114 -16.09 -13.89 -4.21
N PRO A 115 -16.77 -13.10 -3.36
CA PRO A 115 -16.82 -13.40 -1.93
C PRO A 115 -17.58 -14.70 -1.68
N ILE A 116 -17.07 -15.53 -0.78
CA ILE A 116 -17.67 -16.82 -0.39
C ILE A 116 -17.87 -16.98 1.12
N GLY A 117 -17.42 -15.99 1.92
CA GLY A 117 -17.58 -16.04 3.37
C GLY A 117 -16.68 -15.05 4.10
N TRP A 118 -16.55 -15.25 5.42
CA TRP A 118 -15.83 -14.35 6.33
C TRP A 118 -15.07 -15.12 7.38
N ARG A 119 -13.95 -14.53 7.82
CA ARG A 119 -13.20 -15.02 8.98
C ARG A 119 -12.96 -13.88 9.94
N ALA A 120 -13.33 -14.09 11.20
CA ALA A 120 -13.05 -13.15 12.29
C ALA A 120 -11.54 -13.03 12.57
N ALA A 121 -10.79 -14.10 12.32
CA ALA A 121 -9.33 -14.13 12.40
C ALA A 121 -8.76 -14.83 11.15
N ALA A 122 -8.10 -14.07 10.27
CA ALA A 122 -7.42 -14.64 9.13
C ALA A 122 -6.12 -15.35 9.55
N PRO A 123 -5.75 -16.48 8.91
CA PRO A 123 -4.44 -17.09 9.08
C PRO A 123 -3.33 -16.07 8.84
N GLN A 124 -2.31 -16.04 9.70
CA GLN A 124 -1.13 -15.17 9.57
C GLN A 124 0.10 -16.01 9.19
N PRO A 125 1.14 -15.39 8.58
CA PRO A 125 1.20 -14.02 8.08
C PRO A 125 0.57 -13.88 6.69
N ILE A 126 0.44 -12.67 6.14
CA ILE A 126 0.26 -12.47 4.70
C ILE A 126 1.59 -12.74 4.01
N ARG A 127 1.61 -13.61 3.01
CA ARG A 127 2.79 -13.88 2.17
C ARG A 127 2.59 -13.29 0.78
N ILE A 128 3.51 -12.45 0.34
CA ILE A 128 3.55 -11.93 -1.02
C ILE A 128 4.01 -13.06 -1.95
N VAL A 129 3.16 -13.43 -2.91
CA VAL A 129 3.44 -14.48 -3.93
C VAL A 129 3.57 -13.88 -5.32
N ASP A 130 3.69 -12.56 -5.39
CA ASP A 130 3.73 -11.80 -6.62
C ASP A 130 4.87 -12.27 -7.53
N PRO A 131 4.57 -12.70 -8.77
CA PRO A 131 5.56 -13.28 -9.67
C PRO A 131 6.50 -12.23 -10.28
N ASN A 132 6.26 -10.93 -10.07
CA ASN A 132 7.06 -9.88 -10.68
C ASN A 132 8.24 -9.49 -9.76
N PRO A 133 9.49 -9.85 -10.12
CA PRO A 133 10.67 -9.59 -9.30
C PRO A 133 11.07 -8.10 -9.27
N GLY A 134 10.49 -7.25 -10.12
CA GLY A 134 10.84 -5.83 -10.23
C GLY A 134 10.19 -4.92 -9.17
N TRP A 135 9.46 -5.46 -8.21
CA TRP A 135 8.64 -4.67 -7.28
C TRP A 135 8.86 -5.13 -5.85
N LEU A 136 9.14 -4.17 -4.97
CA LEU A 136 9.29 -4.38 -3.54
C LEU A 136 7.94 -4.30 -2.81
N PRO A 137 7.70 -5.13 -1.77
CA PRO A 137 8.53 -6.26 -1.35
C PRO A 137 8.54 -7.36 -2.43
N TYR A 138 9.70 -8.02 -2.57
CA TYR A 138 9.85 -9.16 -3.47
C TYR A 138 8.93 -10.33 -3.06
N GLY A 139 8.63 -11.21 -4.01
CA GLY A 139 7.97 -12.49 -3.70
C GLY A 139 8.68 -13.22 -2.57
N GLY A 140 7.90 -13.74 -1.60
CA GLY A 140 8.39 -14.37 -0.38
C GLY A 140 8.37 -13.46 0.86
N ALA A 141 8.23 -12.14 0.70
CA ALA A 141 8.05 -11.24 1.83
C ALA A 141 6.77 -11.54 2.61
N THR A 142 6.80 -11.29 3.92
CA THR A 142 5.65 -11.49 4.81
C THR A 142 5.24 -10.19 5.49
N ALA A 143 3.94 -10.04 5.74
CA ALA A 143 3.36 -8.97 6.53
C ALA A 143 2.42 -9.56 7.59
N SER A 144 2.54 -9.10 8.82
CA SER A 144 1.71 -9.56 9.94
C SER A 144 0.74 -8.47 10.36
N LEU A 145 -0.54 -8.81 10.46
CA LEU A 145 -1.59 -7.89 10.93
C LEU A 145 -2.12 -8.35 12.30
N ALA A 146 -2.56 -7.42 13.13
CA ALA A 146 -3.14 -7.75 14.42
C ALA A 146 -4.59 -8.25 14.24
N SER A 147 -4.75 -9.58 14.27
CA SER A 147 -6.05 -10.28 14.17
C SER A 147 -6.96 -9.71 13.08
N PRO A 148 -6.56 -9.81 11.79
CA PRO A 148 -7.35 -9.22 10.72
C PRO A 148 -8.63 -10.02 10.52
N MET A 149 -9.75 -9.31 10.56
CA MET A 149 -10.99 -9.81 9.96
C MET A 149 -10.86 -9.69 8.45
N THR A 150 -11.29 -10.73 7.73
CA THR A 150 -11.13 -10.80 6.27
C THR A 150 -12.35 -11.42 5.61
N ALA A 151 -12.67 -10.94 4.41
CA ALA A 151 -13.48 -11.70 3.48
C ALA A 151 -12.70 -12.92 2.99
N VAL A 152 -13.38 -14.04 2.85
CA VAL A 152 -12.88 -15.19 2.09
C VAL A 152 -13.36 -15.01 0.65
N VAL A 153 -12.44 -14.96 -0.28
CA VAL A 153 -12.73 -14.71 -1.70
C VAL A 153 -12.12 -15.77 -2.58
N VAL A 154 -12.79 -16.04 -3.70
CA VAL A 154 -12.27 -16.85 -4.80
C VAL A 154 -11.93 -15.90 -5.95
N PRO A 155 -10.71 -15.95 -6.51
CA PRO A 155 -10.37 -15.17 -7.70
C PRO A 155 -11.21 -15.62 -8.90
N LEU A 156 -11.66 -14.67 -9.72
CA LEU A 156 -12.32 -14.93 -10.99
C LEU A 156 -11.29 -15.19 -12.09
N GLU A 157 -11.75 -15.69 -13.23
CA GLU A 157 -10.91 -15.87 -14.42
C GLU A 157 -10.22 -14.56 -14.83
N GLY A 158 -8.93 -14.66 -15.14
CA GLY A 158 -8.08 -13.52 -15.48
C GLY A 158 -7.61 -12.67 -14.29
N ALA A 159 -7.98 -13.02 -13.05
CA ALA A 159 -7.44 -12.39 -11.86
C ALA A 159 -6.11 -13.05 -11.43
N VAL A 160 -5.18 -12.23 -10.92
CA VAL A 160 -3.87 -12.66 -10.42
C VAL A 160 -3.86 -12.53 -8.90
N VAL A 161 -3.48 -13.60 -8.21
CA VAL A 161 -3.26 -13.57 -6.76
C VAL A 161 -1.86 -13.05 -6.48
N LEU A 162 -1.75 -11.90 -5.80
CA LEU A 162 -0.47 -11.27 -5.47
C LEU A 162 0.01 -11.60 -4.05
N ALA A 163 -0.91 -11.99 -3.16
CA ALA A 163 -0.60 -12.41 -1.80
C ALA A 163 -1.57 -13.47 -1.29
N ARG A 164 -1.14 -14.28 -0.34
CA ARG A 164 -1.93 -15.34 0.32
C ARG A 164 -1.85 -15.25 1.85
N TRP A 165 -2.87 -15.75 2.53
CA TRP A 165 -2.89 -15.86 4.00
C TRP A 165 -2.19 -17.14 4.45
N GLY A 166 -1.21 -17.06 5.33
CA GLY A 166 -0.49 -18.20 5.88
C GLY A 166 0.60 -18.76 4.97
N ALA A 167 1.21 -19.87 5.43
CA ALA A 167 2.36 -20.49 4.77
C ALA A 167 1.98 -21.44 3.61
N ALA A 168 0.76 -22.00 3.63
CA ALA A 168 0.35 -23.00 2.64
C ALA A 168 0.21 -22.41 1.22
N GLU A 169 0.48 -23.22 0.19
CA GLU A 169 0.42 -22.79 -1.21
C GLU A 169 -1.02 -22.60 -1.70
N ASP A 170 -1.94 -23.42 -1.21
CA ASP A 170 -3.38 -23.41 -1.50
C ASP A 170 -4.15 -22.40 -0.64
N ALA A 171 -3.45 -21.62 0.19
CA ALA A 171 -4.09 -20.77 1.16
C ALA A 171 -4.88 -19.61 0.53
N ALA A 172 -5.88 -19.12 1.27
CA ALA A 172 -6.82 -18.11 0.77
C ALA A 172 -6.10 -16.85 0.26
N PRO A 173 -6.60 -16.21 -0.81
CA PRO A 173 -6.04 -14.96 -1.32
C PRO A 173 -6.08 -13.83 -0.28
N ALA A 174 -4.98 -13.09 -0.16
CA ALA A 174 -4.82 -11.90 0.67
C ALA A 174 -4.61 -10.62 -0.17
N ALA A 175 -4.37 -10.76 -1.47
CA ALA A 175 -4.41 -9.67 -2.44
C ALA A 175 -4.72 -10.23 -3.82
N VAL A 176 -5.67 -9.63 -4.53
CA VAL A 176 -6.08 -10.03 -5.89
C VAL A 176 -6.04 -8.83 -6.81
N LEU A 177 -5.46 -8.99 -7.99
CA LEU A 177 -5.37 -7.97 -9.03
C LEU A 177 -6.11 -8.44 -10.28
N ARG A 178 -6.97 -7.59 -10.85
CA ARG A 178 -7.56 -7.80 -12.18
C ARG A 178 -7.53 -6.48 -12.94
N GLY A 179 -6.78 -6.44 -14.04
CA GLY A 179 -6.59 -5.22 -14.81
C GLY A 179 -6.06 -4.07 -13.94
N ALA A 180 -6.85 -3.00 -13.83
CA ALA A 180 -6.55 -1.81 -13.03
C ALA A 180 -7.25 -1.80 -11.66
N CYS A 181 -7.62 -2.97 -11.12
CA CYS A 181 -8.32 -3.09 -9.84
C CYS A 181 -7.58 -4.06 -8.93
N LEU A 182 -7.16 -3.59 -7.75
CA LEU A 182 -6.53 -4.41 -6.72
C LEU A 182 -7.42 -4.46 -5.50
N TYR A 183 -7.71 -5.66 -5.01
CA TYR A 183 -8.46 -5.90 -3.79
C TYR A 183 -7.58 -6.47 -2.67
N LEU A 184 -7.61 -5.81 -1.51
CA LEU A 184 -7.05 -6.27 -0.24
C LEU A 184 -8.20 -6.66 0.71
N PRO A 185 -8.41 -7.96 0.97
CA PRO A 185 -9.48 -8.43 1.86
C PRO A 185 -9.33 -8.03 3.32
N ALA A 186 -8.10 -7.74 3.76
CA ALA A 186 -7.76 -7.45 5.14
C ALA A 186 -8.35 -6.12 5.62
N HIS A 187 -8.94 -6.11 6.83
CA HIS A 187 -9.38 -4.86 7.46
C HIS A 187 -8.21 -4.05 8.04
N LEU A 188 -7.53 -3.30 7.17
CA LEU A 188 -6.40 -2.43 7.53
C LEU A 188 -6.82 -1.28 8.47
N LEU A 189 -8.07 -0.82 8.34
CA LEU A 189 -8.58 0.36 9.06
C LEU A 189 -9.10 0.07 10.47
N LEU A 190 -8.93 -1.14 11.00
CA LEU A 190 -9.26 -1.39 12.42
C LEU A 190 -8.33 -0.57 13.31
N PRO A 191 -8.79 0.02 14.43
CA PRO A 191 -7.93 0.82 15.31
C PRO A 191 -6.63 0.11 15.73
N ARG A 192 -6.68 -1.20 15.98
CA ARG A 192 -5.51 -2.02 16.33
C ARG A 192 -4.50 -2.25 15.20
N ASN A 193 -4.90 -1.99 13.95
CA ASN A 193 -4.08 -2.18 12.75
C ASN A 193 -3.63 -0.84 12.16
N ALA A 194 -4.47 0.19 12.22
CA ALA A 194 -4.32 1.41 11.44
C ALA A 194 -2.95 2.08 11.61
N ASP A 195 -2.43 2.17 12.82
CA ASP A 195 -1.17 2.87 13.07
C ASP A 195 0.04 1.93 13.12
N ARG A 196 -0.13 0.66 12.75
CA ARG A 196 0.97 -0.31 12.68
C ARG A 196 1.81 -0.10 11.41
N PRO A 197 3.15 -0.07 11.51
CA PRO A 197 4.02 0.03 10.35
C PRO A 197 3.77 -1.05 9.29
N GLU A 198 3.49 -2.29 9.68
CA GLU A 198 3.26 -3.39 8.73
C GLU A 198 1.96 -3.22 7.94
N THR A 199 0.96 -2.55 8.53
CA THR A 199 -0.31 -2.23 7.87
C THR A 199 -0.13 -1.15 6.83
N ARG A 200 0.61 -0.08 7.18
CA ARG A 200 0.95 1.01 6.27
C ARG A 200 1.84 0.52 5.11
N ASP A 201 2.83 -0.30 5.41
CA ASP A 201 3.69 -0.97 4.42
C ASP A 201 2.87 -1.77 3.40
N LEU A 202 1.93 -2.60 3.86
CA LEU A 202 1.06 -3.40 2.98
C LEU A 202 0.16 -2.51 2.11
N PHE A 203 -0.38 -1.42 2.67
CA PHE A 203 -1.16 -0.45 1.93
C PHE A 203 -0.33 0.21 0.81
N PHE A 204 0.86 0.73 1.12
CA PHE A 204 1.70 1.39 0.12
C PHE A 204 2.27 0.43 -0.92
N TRP A 205 2.51 -0.83 -0.55
CA TRP A 205 2.81 -1.87 -1.53
C TRP A 205 1.68 -2.04 -2.55
N ALA A 206 0.43 -2.18 -2.08
CA ALA A 206 -0.71 -2.30 -2.98
C ALA A 206 -0.91 -1.05 -3.83
N LEU A 207 -0.70 0.15 -3.26
CA LEU A 207 -0.71 1.41 -3.98
C LEU A 207 0.34 1.43 -5.10
N GLN A 208 1.57 0.99 -4.81
CA GLN A 208 2.65 0.88 -5.78
C GLN A 208 2.33 -0.08 -6.92
N ARG A 209 1.68 -1.20 -6.63
CA ARG A 209 1.27 -2.16 -7.67
C ARG A 209 0.27 -1.58 -8.64
N LEU A 210 -0.59 -0.70 -8.14
CA LEU A 210 -1.68 -0.15 -8.92
C LEU A 210 -1.31 1.15 -9.65
N GLU A 211 -0.67 2.08 -8.93
CA GLU A 211 -0.22 3.37 -9.46
C GLU A 211 1.26 3.61 -9.08
N PRO A 212 2.21 3.07 -9.87
CA PRO A 212 3.63 3.09 -9.56
C PRO A 212 4.21 4.50 -9.38
N ARG A 213 3.67 5.49 -10.10
CA ARG A 213 4.14 6.88 -10.05
C ARG A 213 3.87 7.53 -8.70
N VAL A 214 2.83 7.08 -8.00
CA VAL A 214 2.48 7.53 -6.64
C VAL A 214 3.05 6.59 -5.60
N GLY A 215 2.82 5.29 -5.78
CA GLY A 215 3.06 4.31 -4.73
C GLY A 215 4.54 4.02 -4.49
N ARG A 216 5.42 4.06 -5.51
CA ARG A 216 6.87 3.85 -5.30
C ARG A 216 7.48 4.94 -4.40
N PRO A 217 7.31 6.25 -4.71
CA PRO A 217 7.75 7.31 -3.80
C PRO A 217 7.11 7.21 -2.41
N ALA A 218 5.80 6.93 -2.35
CA ALA A 218 5.06 6.83 -1.09
C ALA A 218 5.59 5.69 -0.20
N LEU A 219 5.79 4.49 -0.76
CA LEU A 219 6.36 3.36 -0.04
C LEU A 219 7.78 3.65 0.43
N ALA A 220 8.62 4.26 -0.42
CA ALA A 220 9.99 4.62 -0.06
C ALA A 220 10.03 5.59 1.12
N ARG A 221 9.20 6.64 1.11
CA ARG A 221 9.11 7.63 2.18
C ARG A 221 8.60 7.01 3.48
N GLU A 222 7.57 6.16 3.40
CA GLU A 222 7.06 5.45 4.56
C GLU A 222 8.12 4.53 5.17
N ARG A 223 8.80 3.75 4.33
CA ARG A 223 9.88 2.85 4.74
C ARG A 223 11.01 3.62 5.43
N LEU A 224 11.47 4.73 4.84
CA LEU A 224 12.50 5.57 5.44
C LEU A 224 12.07 6.18 6.78
N ARG A 225 10.80 6.58 6.92
CA ARG A 225 10.25 7.10 8.18
C ARG A 225 10.26 6.03 9.28
N VAL A 226 9.66 4.87 9.02
CA VAL A 226 9.63 3.75 9.97
C VAL A 226 11.03 3.26 10.32
N THR A 227 11.92 3.17 9.33
CA THR A 227 13.31 2.77 9.56
C THR A 227 14.06 3.77 10.44
N ALA A 228 13.80 5.07 10.30
CA ALA A 228 14.42 6.08 11.18
C ALA A 228 14.03 5.85 12.65
N GLU A 229 12.74 5.65 12.91
CA GLU A 229 12.25 5.36 14.28
C GLU A 229 12.90 4.08 14.86
N LEU A 230 13.08 3.03 14.04
CA LEU A 230 13.75 1.81 14.47
C LEU A 230 15.25 2.00 14.74
N VAL A 231 15.93 2.83 13.95
CA VAL A 231 17.35 3.16 14.16
C VAL A 231 17.51 3.96 15.45
N ASP A 232 16.65 4.95 15.70
CA ASP A 232 16.66 5.72 16.95
C ASP A 232 16.42 4.81 18.18
N LEU A 233 15.47 3.88 18.09
CA LEU A 233 15.25 2.88 19.15
C LEU A 233 16.43 1.95 19.36
N ALA A 234 17.12 1.56 18.28
CA ALA A 234 18.31 0.72 18.36
C ALA A 234 19.48 1.47 19.00
N GLU A 235 19.68 2.76 18.68
CA GLU A 235 20.63 3.66 19.33
C GLU A 235 20.39 3.71 20.84
N ASP A 236 19.16 4.00 21.25
CA ASP A 236 18.75 4.06 22.66
C ASP A 236 18.95 2.73 23.41
N ALA A 237 18.76 1.61 22.72
CA ALA A 237 18.93 0.27 23.31
C ALA A 237 20.41 -0.06 23.50
N VAL A 238 21.26 0.28 22.55
CA VAL A 238 22.71 0.07 22.61
C VAL A 238 23.35 0.90 23.70
N ASP A 239 22.89 2.13 23.92
CA ASP A 239 23.41 2.99 24.98
C ASP A 239 23.18 2.45 26.39
N LYS A 240 22.22 1.55 26.56
CA LYS A 240 21.92 0.89 27.83
C LYS A 240 22.74 -0.38 28.07
N GLN A 241 23.54 -0.83 27.09
CA GLN A 241 24.31 -2.07 27.19
C GLN A 241 25.73 -1.85 27.75
N PRO A 242 26.20 -2.71 28.68
CA PRO A 242 27.54 -2.60 29.26
C PRO A 242 28.67 -2.98 28.27
N ASP A 243 28.41 -3.87 27.31
CA ASP A 243 29.37 -4.26 26.26
C ASP A 243 28.88 -3.87 24.85
N LYS A 244 28.73 -2.55 24.63
CA LYS A 244 28.10 -2.01 23.43
C LYS A 244 28.98 -1.96 22.17
N HIS A 245 30.29 -2.22 22.27
CA HIS A 245 31.24 -1.97 21.17
C HIS A 245 30.91 -2.75 19.88
N HIS A 246 30.47 -4.01 20.01
CA HIS A 246 30.09 -4.83 18.86
C HIS A 246 28.72 -4.47 18.25
N LEU A 247 27.87 -3.76 19.00
CA LEU A 247 26.55 -3.30 18.55
C LEU A 247 26.63 -1.91 17.91
N LEU A 248 27.53 -1.04 18.38
CA LEU A 248 27.73 0.31 17.84
C LEU A 248 27.99 0.30 16.33
N ALA A 249 28.90 -0.56 15.86
CA ALA A 249 29.20 -0.68 14.43
C ALA A 249 27.96 -1.04 13.59
N ARG A 250 27.06 -1.89 14.11
CA ARG A 250 25.82 -2.27 13.40
C ARG A 250 24.82 -1.12 13.34
N VAL A 251 24.71 -0.34 14.41
CA VAL A 251 23.86 0.86 14.46
C VAL A 251 24.41 1.92 13.52
N GLU A 252 25.72 2.14 13.48
CA GLU A 252 26.37 3.06 12.53
C GLU A 252 26.11 2.65 11.07
N ASP A 253 26.23 1.36 10.76
CA ASP A 253 25.87 0.82 9.43
C ASP A 253 24.39 1.06 9.10
N ALA A 254 23.50 0.91 10.08
CA ALA A 254 22.07 1.18 9.91
C ALA A 254 21.81 2.67 9.61
N ARG A 255 22.46 3.58 10.35
CA ARG A 255 22.40 5.03 10.10
C ARG A 255 22.91 5.40 8.71
N LEU A 256 24.04 4.84 8.30
CA LEU A 256 24.63 5.10 6.99
C LEU A 256 23.67 4.69 5.87
N ASN A 257 23.07 3.51 5.97
CA ASN A 257 22.07 3.04 5.01
C ASN A 257 20.81 3.93 5.01
N LEU A 258 20.36 4.41 6.17
CA LEU A 258 19.25 5.37 6.25
C LEU A 258 19.58 6.70 5.55
N LEU A 259 20.79 7.23 5.76
CA LEU A 259 21.27 8.44 5.09
C LEU A 259 21.36 8.26 3.58
N MET A 260 21.92 7.13 3.11
CA MET A 260 21.92 6.77 1.70
C MET A 260 20.50 6.72 1.14
N GLY A 261 19.58 6.08 1.85
CA GLY A 261 18.20 5.99 1.43
C GLY A 261 17.53 7.36 1.26
N ARG A 262 17.77 8.28 2.20
CA ARG A 262 17.32 9.68 2.10
C ARG A 262 17.96 10.41 0.92
N ALA A 263 19.27 10.25 0.72
CA ALA A 263 20.00 10.87 -0.39
C ALA A 263 19.46 10.45 -1.76
N HIS A 264 19.20 9.15 -1.97
CA HIS A 264 18.65 8.61 -3.22
C HIS A 264 17.15 8.91 -3.41
N SER A 265 16.42 9.24 -2.35
CA SER A 265 15.02 9.66 -2.45
C SER A 265 14.84 11.03 -3.13
N GLN A 266 15.82 11.94 -3.00
CA GLN A 266 15.76 13.28 -3.59
C GLN A 266 15.83 13.30 -5.13
N PRO A 267 16.77 12.60 -5.80
CA PRO A 267 16.81 12.50 -7.26
C PRO A 267 15.71 11.58 -7.84
N GLY A 268 14.90 10.93 -6.98
CA GLY A 268 13.85 10.01 -7.40
C GLY A 268 14.33 8.58 -7.70
N GLU A 269 15.48 8.18 -7.15
CA GLU A 269 16.04 6.83 -7.27
C GLU A 269 15.40 5.87 -6.25
N TRP A 270 14.06 5.73 -6.34
CA TRP A 270 13.22 5.10 -5.31
C TRP A 270 13.60 3.64 -5.01
N ASP A 271 14.05 2.87 -6.01
CA ASP A 271 14.43 1.47 -5.81
C ASP A 271 15.71 1.34 -4.97
N ILE A 272 16.65 2.28 -5.11
CA ILE A 272 17.86 2.35 -4.27
C ILE A 272 17.47 2.80 -2.86
N ALA A 273 16.62 3.82 -2.76
CA ALA A 273 16.12 4.32 -1.48
C ALA A 273 15.43 3.22 -0.66
N LEU A 274 14.58 2.40 -1.30
CA LEU A 274 13.90 1.27 -0.67
C LEU A 274 14.88 0.20 -0.18
N ARG A 275 15.83 -0.22 -1.02
CA ARG A 275 16.84 -1.23 -0.62
C ARG A 275 17.68 -0.75 0.56
N ALA A 276 18.08 0.52 0.57
CA ALA A 276 18.83 1.12 1.66
C ALA A 276 17.99 1.17 2.95
N ALA A 277 16.70 1.55 2.86
CA ALA A 277 15.77 1.55 3.98
C ALA A 277 15.57 0.13 4.57
N ASP A 278 15.43 -0.89 3.72
CA ASP A 278 15.28 -2.28 4.14
C ASP A 278 16.56 -2.82 4.81
N ARG A 279 17.74 -2.45 4.30
CA ARG A 279 19.03 -2.82 4.91
C ARG A 279 19.20 -2.17 6.28
N ALA A 280 18.92 -0.87 6.40
CA ALA A 280 18.97 -0.15 7.67
C ALA A 280 17.99 -0.75 8.69
N ARG A 281 16.76 -1.06 8.27
CA ARG A 281 15.76 -1.72 9.11
C ARG A 281 16.24 -3.08 9.61
N LEU A 282 16.80 -3.92 8.74
CA LEU A 282 17.32 -5.24 9.11
C LEU A 282 18.39 -5.12 10.21
N LEU A 283 19.34 -4.20 10.03
CA LEU A 283 20.43 -3.98 10.99
C LEU A 283 19.90 -3.47 12.33
N ALA A 284 18.98 -2.49 12.31
CA ALA A 284 18.36 -1.95 13.52
C ALA A 284 17.55 -3.03 14.28
N THR A 285 16.77 -3.86 13.56
CA THR A 285 16.04 -4.97 14.17
C THR A 285 16.98 -5.99 14.82
N GLN A 286 18.07 -6.37 14.16
CA GLN A 286 19.06 -7.29 14.74
C GLN A 286 19.67 -6.73 16.02
N VAL A 287 19.96 -5.42 16.07
CA VAL A 287 20.45 -4.77 17.29
C VAL A 287 19.39 -4.82 18.40
N LEU A 288 18.14 -4.49 18.09
CA LEU A 288 17.05 -4.56 19.07
C LEU A 288 16.83 -5.99 19.60
N GLU A 289 17.01 -7.01 18.77
CA GLU A 289 16.92 -8.41 19.21
C GLU A 289 18.06 -8.80 20.14
N LEU A 290 19.29 -8.41 19.84
CA LEU A 290 20.47 -8.69 20.66
C LEU A 290 20.51 -7.92 21.99
N THR A 291 19.72 -6.86 22.12
CA THR A 291 19.66 -6.02 23.33
C THR A 291 18.46 -6.35 24.22
N ARG A 292 17.62 -7.32 23.85
CA ARG A 292 16.48 -7.74 24.69
C ARG A 292 17.00 -8.41 25.97
N PRO A 293 16.47 -8.03 27.14
CA PRO A 293 16.73 -8.78 28.36
C PRO A 293 16.16 -10.21 28.22
N GLU A 294 16.93 -11.20 28.67
CA GLU A 294 16.49 -12.60 28.81
C GLU A 294 15.40 -12.75 29.89
#